data_AF-A0A5J4YDW7-F1
#
_entry.id   AF-A0A5J4YDW7-F1
#
_cell.length_a   1.000
_cell.length_b   1.000
_cell.length_c   1.000
_cell.angle_alpha   90.00
_cell.angle_beta   90.00
_cell.angle_gamma   90.00
#
_symmetry.space_group_name_H-M   'P 1'
#
loop_
_entity.id
_entity.type
_entity.pdbx_description
1 polymer ?
#
loop_
_entity_poly.entity_id
_entity_poly.type
_entity_poly.pdbx_seq_one_letter_code
_entity_poly.pdbx_strand_id
1 'polypeptide(L)'
;MHTAAQTGLLSFEGSLSRQASQSVCKAARAAPDPAASLVTPVLPRLPACKHFLNLTNGVEAVPLLESLSLHFSFVRIQSTWCEQQRFDLILANLDAALLLHLALGHCCLVWDFASRNKKRGIPRALWYGLEFVNYVLRRLWFQRCTDAWLRRQNVTSVFEAHYNDLQKTTVAKLRYYMRYIPAGVTDIHLYGVCKATVHDPDPGYYR
;
A
#
# COMPACT_ATOMS: atom_id res chain seq x y z
N MET A 1 -62.21 -2.04 -17.86
CA MET A 1 -61.10 -1.17 -18.32
C MET A 1 -60.01 -1.29 -17.27
N HIS A 2 -59.03 -2.19 -17.46
CA HIS A 2 -57.68 -1.87 -17.96
C HIS A 2 -56.93 -0.93 -17.00
N THR A 3 -55.77 -1.23 -16.38
CA THR A 3 -54.72 -2.23 -16.64
C THR A 3 -53.80 -2.29 -15.41
N ALA A 4 -53.13 -3.43 -15.19
CA ALA A 4 -51.96 -3.56 -14.32
C ALA A 4 -50.76 -2.74 -14.83
N ALA A 5 -49.89 -2.31 -13.91
CA ALA A 5 -48.51 -1.93 -14.25
C ALA A 5 -47.54 -2.41 -13.16
N GLN A 6 -46.89 -3.53 -13.46
CA GLN A 6 -45.60 -3.92 -12.91
C GLN A 6 -44.49 -3.03 -13.49
N THR A 7 -43.51 -2.67 -12.67
CA THR A 7 -42.11 -2.36 -13.05
C THR A 7 -41.41 -2.14 -11.71
N GLY A 8 -40.41 -2.89 -11.27
CA GLY A 8 -39.30 -3.53 -12.00
C GLY A 8 -38.02 -3.08 -11.29
N LEU A 9 -37.85 -3.46 -10.02
CA LEU A 9 -36.64 -3.20 -9.24
C LEU A 9 -35.56 -4.18 -9.70
N LEU A 10 -34.69 -3.73 -10.60
CA LEU A 10 -33.49 -4.44 -11.01
C LEU A 10 -32.50 -4.47 -9.84
N SER A 11 -32.44 -5.64 -9.19
CA SER A 11 -31.37 -6.08 -8.32
C SER A 11 -30.04 -6.05 -9.07
N PHE A 12 -29.14 -5.15 -8.67
CA PHE A 12 -27.78 -5.11 -9.19
C PHE A 12 -26.98 -6.29 -8.61
N GLU A 13 -26.57 -7.22 -9.47
CA GLU A 13 -25.80 -8.41 -9.16
C GLU A 13 -24.46 -8.07 -8.48
N GLY A 14 -24.29 -8.53 -7.23
CA GLY A 14 -23.07 -8.35 -6.44
C GLY A 14 -22.29 -9.63 -6.16
N SER A 15 -22.60 -10.77 -6.80
CA SER A 15 -22.03 -12.08 -6.43
C SER A 15 -20.98 -12.65 -7.39
N LEU A 16 -20.89 -12.17 -8.64
CA LEU A 16 -20.00 -12.76 -9.67
C LEU A 16 -18.52 -12.35 -9.58
N SER A 17 -18.17 -11.33 -8.78
CA SER A 17 -16.81 -10.76 -8.73
C SER A 17 -15.81 -11.56 -7.87
N ARG A 18 -16.26 -12.26 -6.83
CA ARG A 18 -15.34 -12.95 -5.88
C ARG A 18 -14.83 -14.29 -6.39
N GLN A 19 -15.70 -15.09 -7.02
CA GLN A 19 -15.31 -16.40 -7.56
C GLN A 19 -14.41 -16.26 -8.79
N ALA A 20 -14.65 -15.26 -9.66
CA ALA A 20 -13.79 -14.97 -10.81
C ALA A 20 -12.37 -14.52 -10.39
N SER A 21 -12.26 -13.71 -9.33
CA SER A 21 -10.94 -13.28 -8.83
C SER A 21 -10.15 -14.44 -8.20
N GLN A 22 -10.84 -15.39 -7.56
CA GLN A 22 -10.21 -16.59 -6.97
C GLN A 22 -9.79 -17.61 -8.04
N SER A 23 -10.55 -17.77 -9.13
CA SER A 23 -10.21 -18.69 -10.22
C SER A 23 -9.01 -18.19 -11.04
N VAL A 24 -8.91 -16.87 -11.28
CA VAL A 24 -7.78 -16.25 -11.98
C VAL A 24 -6.46 -16.44 -11.20
N CYS A 25 -6.45 -16.23 -9.88
CA CYS A 25 -5.23 -16.44 -9.08
C CYS A 25 -4.83 -17.91 -8.90
N LYS A 26 -5.78 -18.86 -9.01
CA LYS A 26 -5.47 -20.30 -8.97
C LYS A 26 -4.83 -20.78 -10.28
N ALA A 27 -5.26 -20.22 -11.43
CA ALA A 27 -4.74 -20.56 -12.75
C ALA A 27 -3.34 -19.95 -13.02
N ALA A 28 -2.98 -18.84 -12.38
CA ALA A 28 -1.67 -18.19 -12.51
C ALA A 28 -0.51 -18.94 -11.80
N ARG A 29 -0.72 -20.14 -11.25
CA ARG A 29 0.28 -20.95 -10.53
C ARG A 29 1.24 -21.73 -11.44
N ALA A 30 1.59 -21.19 -12.60
CA ALA A 30 2.83 -21.60 -13.24
C ALA A 30 3.96 -20.92 -12.46
N ALA A 31 4.89 -21.70 -11.92
CA ALA A 31 6.02 -21.17 -11.15
C ALA A 31 6.72 -20.09 -12.00
N PRO A 32 6.84 -18.84 -11.50
CA PRO A 32 7.69 -17.88 -12.19
C PRO A 32 9.11 -18.41 -12.19
N ASP A 33 9.76 -18.33 -13.34
CA ASP A 33 11.18 -18.60 -13.50
C ASP A 33 11.96 -17.82 -12.42
N PRO A 34 12.78 -18.46 -11.55
CA PRO A 34 13.54 -17.76 -10.52
C PRO A 34 14.54 -16.73 -11.11
N ALA A 35 14.74 -16.74 -12.43
CA ALA A 35 15.51 -15.77 -13.18
C ALA A 35 14.67 -14.60 -13.77
N ALA A 36 13.38 -14.48 -13.44
CA ALA A 36 12.56 -13.31 -13.76
C ALA A 36 13.03 -12.09 -12.94
N SER A 37 14.18 -11.58 -13.39
CA SER A 37 14.73 -10.23 -13.26
C SER A 37 14.25 -9.43 -12.06
N LEU A 38 15.16 -9.25 -11.10
CA LEU A 38 15.15 -8.10 -10.20
C LEU A 38 15.28 -6.82 -11.04
N VAL A 39 14.23 -6.45 -11.77
CA VAL A 39 14.10 -5.14 -12.41
C VAL A 39 14.06 -4.16 -11.25
N THR A 40 15.21 -3.55 -10.96
CA THR A 40 15.24 -2.46 -10.00
C THR A 40 14.43 -1.34 -10.62
N PRO A 41 13.30 -0.92 -10.02
CA PRO A 41 12.49 0.11 -10.61
C PRO A 41 13.34 1.38 -10.70
N VAL A 42 13.44 1.94 -11.90
CA VAL A 42 14.09 3.23 -12.09
C VAL A 42 13.19 4.28 -11.45
N LEU A 43 13.55 4.70 -10.23
CA LEU A 43 12.79 5.72 -9.53
C LEU A 43 12.96 7.08 -10.23
N PRO A 44 11.89 7.88 -10.35
CA PRO A 44 12.02 9.27 -10.76
C PRO A 44 12.97 10.05 -9.85
N ARG A 45 13.49 11.17 -10.35
CA ARG A 45 14.24 12.11 -9.51
C ARG A 45 13.36 12.56 -8.34
N LEU A 46 13.98 12.80 -7.17
CA LEU A 46 13.26 13.16 -5.94
C LEU A 46 12.20 14.27 -6.15
N PRO A 47 12.46 15.40 -6.85
CA PRO A 47 11.45 16.44 -7.04
C PRO A 47 10.19 16.00 -7.82
N ALA A 48 10.27 14.92 -8.59
CA ALA A 48 9.12 14.35 -9.31
C ALA A 48 8.29 13.39 -8.45
N CYS A 49 8.78 13.01 -7.26
CA CYS A 49 8.09 12.13 -6.34
C CYS A 49 7.17 12.90 -5.38
N LYS A 50 6.21 12.19 -4.78
CA LYS A 50 5.40 12.68 -3.67
C LYS A 50 5.98 12.15 -2.36
N HIS A 51 6.29 13.05 -1.45
CA HIS A 51 6.96 12.73 -0.20
C HIS A 51 5.96 12.63 0.94
N PHE A 52 6.07 11.55 1.71
CA PHE A 52 5.21 11.27 2.83
C PHE A 52 6.05 10.95 4.07
N LEU A 53 5.88 11.70 5.14
CA LEU A 53 6.56 11.43 6.41
C LEU A 53 5.70 10.51 7.26
N ASN A 54 6.21 9.32 7.59
CA ASN A 54 5.54 8.45 8.56
C ASN A 54 5.69 9.06 9.96
N LEU A 55 4.57 9.38 10.60
CA LEU A 55 4.58 10.04 11.91
C LEU A 55 5.37 9.26 12.96
N THR A 56 5.93 10.01 13.93
CA THR A 56 6.87 9.60 14.99
C THR A 56 8.33 9.72 14.56
N ASN A 57 8.88 8.78 13.79
CA ASN A 57 10.31 8.79 13.46
C ASN A 57 10.60 9.32 12.04
N GLY A 58 9.61 9.32 11.14
CA GLY A 58 9.78 9.91 9.81
C GLY A 58 9.91 11.43 9.82
N VAL A 59 9.48 12.11 10.89
CA VAL A 59 9.61 13.56 11.04
C VAL A 59 11.07 14.02 11.14
N GLU A 60 12.00 13.13 11.48
CA GLU A 60 13.45 13.40 11.41
C GLU A 60 13.92 13.72 9.97
N ALA A 61 13.14 13.36 8.95
CA ALA A 61 13.45 13.69 7.57
C ALA A 61 13.10 15.15 7.20
N VAL A 62 12.39 15.90 8.06
CA VAL A 62 11.96 17.28 7.77
C VAL A 62 13.14 18.19 7.37
N PRO A 63 14.24 18.29 8.14
CA PRO A 63 15.34 19.20 7.78
C PRO A 63 15.97 18.86 6.42
N LEU A 64 16.05 17.56 6.10
CA LEU A 64 16.56 17.10 4.81
C LEU A 64 15.62 17.52 3.68
N LEU A 65 14.31 17.26 3.79
CA LEU A 65 13.35 17.61 2.75
C LEU A 65 13.25 19.13 2.56
N GLU A 66 13.29 19.90 3.64
CA GLU A 66 13.31 21.37 3.58
C GLU A 66 14.59 21.89 2.92
N SER A 67 15.76 21.35 3.25
CA SER A 67 17.03 21.74 2.60
C SER A 67 17.04 21.47 1.09
N LEU A 68 16.24 20.50 0.64
CA LEU A 68 16.07 20.16 -0.77
C LEU A 68 14.86 20.87 -1.41
N SER A 69 14.15 21.73 -0.67
CA SER A 69 12.91 22.41 -1.10
C SER A 69 11.81 21.45 -1.58
N LEU A 70 11.74 20.26 -0.97
CA LEU A 70 10.78 19.22 -1.31
C LEU A 70 9.52 19.34 -0.45
N HIS A 71 8.37 19.33 -1.10
CA HIS A 71 7.08 19.35 -0.40
C HIS A 71 6.73 17.96 0.09
N PHE A 72 6.15 17.87 1.28
CA PHE A 72 5.76 16.60 1.89
C PHE A 72 4.38 16.68 2.56
N SER A 73 3.79 15.50 2.75
CA SER A 73 2.58 15.29 3.54
C SER A 73 2.85 14.25 4.61
N PHE A 74 1.91 14.03 5.53
CA PHE A 74 2.09 13.06 6.62
C PHE A 74 1.27 11.80 6.36
N VAL A 75 1.77 10.67 6.82
CA VAL A 75 1.03 9.39 6.88
C VAL A 75 1.25 8.75 8.24
N ARG A 76 0.39 7.79 8.58
CA ARG A 76 0.55 7.02 9.80
C ARG A 76 0.44 5.53 9.54
N ILE A 77 1.61 4.89 9.43
CA ILE A 77 1.75 3.44 9.32
C ILE A 77 2.46 2.96 10.59
N GLN A 78 1.68 2.43 11.53
CA GLN A 78 2.21 2.06 12.84
C GLN A 78 2.88 0.69 12.80
N SER A 79 4.15 0.64 13.23
CA SER A 79 4.91 -0.60 13.37
C SER A 79 4.25 -1.59 14.34
N THR A 80 3.56 -1.11 15.37
CA THR A 80 2.78 -1.92 16.33
C THR A 80 1.61 -2.64 15.65
N TRP A 81 0.92 -1.98 14.72
CA TRP A 81 -0.15 -2.65 13.94
C TRP A 81 0.40 -3.69 12.99
N CYS A 82 1.59 -3.44 12.42
CA CYS A 82 2.29 -4.44 11.60
C CYS A 82 2.70 -5.65 12.46
N GLU A 83 3.16 -5.43 13.69
CA GLU A 83 3.54 -6.50 14.63
C GLU A 83 2.36 -7.36 15.07
N GLN A 84 1.25 -6.71 15.39
CA GLN A 84 -0.01 -7.36 15.75
C GLN A 84 -0.78 -7.88 14.54
N GLN A 85 -0.24 -7.73 13.33
CA GLN A 85 -0.89 -8.09 12.06
C GLN A 85 -2.30 -7.49 11.90
N ARG A 86 -2.54 -6.30 12.47
CA ARG A 86 -3.80 -5.54 12.33
C ARG A 86 -3.80 -4.77 11.01
N PHE A 87 -3.64 -5.49 9.90
CA PHE A 87 -3.44 -4.88 8.59
C PHE A 87 -4.65 -4.14 8.05
N ASP A 88 -5.86 -4.61 8.35
CA ASP A 88 -7.08 -3.90 7.99
C ASP A 88 -7.09 -2.48 8.58
N LEU A 89 -6.60 -2.29 9.81
CA LEU A 89 -6.47 -0.95 10.40
C LEU A 89 -5.46 -0.07 9.67
N ILE A 90 -4.34 -0.64 9.21
CA ILE A 90 -3.35 0.11 8.41
C ILE A 90 -4.04 0.66 7.16
N LEU A 91 -4.75 -0.20 6.42
CA LEU A 91 -5.47 0.18 5.20
C LEU A 91 -6.62 1.17 5.46
N ALA A 92 -7.41 0.92 6.51
CA ALA A 92 -8.52 1.79 6.92
C ALA A 92 -8.04 3.20 7.28
N ASN A 93 -6.81 3.34 7.79
CA ASN A 93 -6.21 4.62 8.18
C ASN A 93 -5.21 5.19 7.16
N LEU A 94 -5.05 4.58 5.98
CA LEU A 94 -4.23 5.17 4.92
C LEU A 94 -4.73 6.57 4.56
N ASP A 95 -3.80 7.50 4.40
CA ASP A 95 -4.09 8.89 4.08
C ASP A 95 -4.74 9.04 2.69
N ALA A 96 -5.67 9.98 2.57
CA ALA A 96 -6.40 10.22 1.33
C ALA A 96 -5.50 10.77 0.21
N ALA A 97 -4.55 11.65 0.53
CA ALA A 97 -3.61 12.19 -0.44
C ALA A 97 -2.66 11.10 -0.95
N LEU A 98 -2.22 10.20 -0.07
CA LEU A 98 -1.43 9.02 -0.47
C LEU A 98 -2.21 8.15 -1.46
N LEU A 99 -3.44 7.76 -1.13
CA LEU A 99 -4.26 6.92 -2.01
C LEU A 99 -4.54 7.59 -3.36
N LEU A 100 -4.84 8.88 -3.37
CA LEU A 100 -5.07 9.62 -4.60
C LEU A 100 -3.80 9.70 -5.46
N HIS A 101 -2.65 10.02 -4.88
CA HIS A 101 -1.39 10.09 -5.63
C HIS A 101 -0.96 8.73 -6.19
N LEU A 102 -1.16 7.64 -5.44
CA LEU A 102 -0.92 6.29 -5.96
C LEU A 102 -1.88 5.94 -7.11
N ALA A 103 -3.16 6.30 -7.00
CA ALA A 103 -4.14 6.05 -8.05
C ALA A 103 -3.77 6.80 -9.34
N LEU A 104 -3.27 8.02 -9.23
CA LEU A 104 -2.78 8.82 -10.36
C LEU A 104 -1.43 8.33 -10.92
N GLY A 105 -0.83 7.28 -10.35
CA GLY A 105 0.43 6.70 -10.80
C GLY A 105 1.68 7.46 -10.38
N HIS A 106 1.58 8.38 -9.40
CA HIS A 106 2.76 9.08 -8.90
C HIS A 106 3.66 8.16 -8.09
N CYS A 107 4.97 8.37 -8.20
CA CYS A 107 5.95 7.76 -7.29
C CYS A 107 5.81 8.37 -5.89
N CYS A 108 5.40 7.58 -4.92
CA CYS A 108 5.21 7.98 -3.54
C CYS A 108 6.32 7.39 -2.64
N LEU A 109 7.06 8.27 -1.96
CA LEU A 109 8.15 7.93 -1.06
C LEU A 109 7.70 8.15 0.38
N VAL A 110 7.67 7.07 1.16
CA VAL A 110 7.33 7.12 2.60
C VAL A 110 8.62 7.07 3.43
N TRP A 111 8.88 8.16 4.15
CA TRP A 111 10.06 8.35 4.97
C TRP A 111 9.78 7.87 6.40
N ASP A 112 10.62 6.97 6.89
CA ASP A 112 10.57 6.49 8.27
C ASP A 112 11.98 6.18 8.76
N PHE A 113 12.47 6.94 9.74
CA PHE A 113 13.83 6.78 10.28
C PHE A 113 13.89 5.83 11.48
N ALA A 114 12.84 5.05 11.77
CA ALA A 114 12.81 4.10 12.87
C ALA A 114 13.74 2.89 12.66
N SER A 115 14.95 2.92 13.24
CA SER A 115 15.71 1.68 13.41
C SER A 115 16.59 1.69 14.65
N ARG A 116 16.04 1.21 15.77
CA ARG A 116 16.79 0.82 16.98
C ARG A 116 17.76 -0.34 16.72
N ASN A 117 17.63 -1.04 15.58
CA ASN A 117 18.43 -2.23 15.27
C ASN A 117 19.30 -2.02 14.03
N LYS A 118 20.54 -1.57 14.28
CA LYS A 118 21.59 -1.37 13.26
C LYS A 118 21.82 -2.60 12.38
N LYS A 119 21.47 -3.82 12.82
CA LYS A 119 21.64 -5.07 12.05
C LYS A 119 20.48 -5.37 11.08
N ARG A 120 19.26 -4.89 11.35
CA ARG A 120 18.06 -5.17 10.53
C ARG A 120 17.61 -3.98 9.67
N GLY A 121 18.13 -2.77 9.93
CA GLY A 121 18.19 -1.63 9.01
C GLY A 121 16.87 -0.91 8.71
N ILE A 122 15.85 -1.63 8.29
CA ILE A 122 14.60 -1.08 7.73
C ILE A 122 13.46 -1.15 8.78
N PRO A 123 12.72 -0.05 9.03
CA PRO A 123 11.54 -0.03 9.87
C PRO A 123 10.48 -1.06 9.48
N ARG A 124 9.80 -1.66 10.47
CA ARG A 124 8.70 -2.61 10.23
C ARG A 124 7.54 -2.00 9.46
N ALA A 125 7.24 -0.72 9.68
CA ALA A 125 6.24 0.01 8.91
C ALA A 125 6.56 0.00 7.41
N LEU A 126 7.84 0.12 7.04
CA LEU A 126 8.27 0.09 5.65
C LEU A 126 8.31 -1.34 5.09
N TRP A 127 9.14 -2.23 5.65
CA TRP A 127 9.32 -3.55 5.02
C TRP A 127 8.09 -4.44 5.13
N TYR A 128 7.25 -4.29 6.16
CA TYR A 128 6.06 -5.13 6.33
C TYR A 128 4.79 -4.39 5.94
N GLY A 129 4.60 -3.19 6.49
CA GLY A 129 3.40 -2.38 6.30
C GLY A 129 3.21 -1.96 4.84
N LEU A 130 4.19 -1.27 4.25
CA LEU A 130 4.09 -0.82 2.84
C LEU A 130 3.98 -1.99 1.87
N GLU A 131 4.67 -3.10 2.14
CA GLU A 131 4.57 -4.27 1.29
C GLU A 131 3.16 -4.85 1.29
N PHE A 132 2.49 -4.90 2.44
CA PHE A 132 1.09 -5.31 2.49
C PHE A 132 0.16 -4.31 1.77
N VAL A 133 0.41 -3.00 1.91
CA VAL A 133 -0.34 -1.98 1.16
C VAL A 133 -0.18 -2.19 -0.34
N ASN A 134 1.05 -2.35 -0.83
CA ASN A 134 1.35 -2.64 -2.23
C ASN A 134 0.60 -3.89 -2.72
N TYR A 135 0.69 -4.98 -1.96
CA TYR A 135 0.02 -6.23 -2.28
C TYR A 135 -1.51 -6.05 -2.44
N VAL A 136 -2.15 -5.40 -1.47
CA VAL A 136 -3.61 -5.20 -1.48
C VAL A 136 -4.04 -4.27 -2.61
N LEU A 137 -3.34 -3.16 -2.83
CA LEU A 137 -3.67 -2.21 -3.89
C LEU A 137 -3.46 -2.82 -5.28
N ARG A 138 -2.35 -3.52 -5.52
CA ARG A 138 -2.11 -4.19 -6.82
C ARG A 138 -3.20 -5.20 -7.15
N ARG A 139 -3.65 -5.95 -6.15
CA ARG A 139 -4.73 -6.90 -6.33
C ARG A 139 -6.08 -6.24 -6.54
N LEU A 140 -6.44 -5.25 -5.72
CA LEU A 140 -7.74 -4.60 -5.82
C LEU A 140 -7.88 -3.78 -7.10
N TRP A 141 -6.85 -3.02 -7.45
CA TRP A 141 -6.92 -2.04 -8.53
C TRP A 141 -6.59 -2.64 -9.88
N PHE A 142 -5.64 -3.59 -9.95
CA PHE A 142 -5.16 -4.16 -11.21
C PHE A 142 -5.46 -5.65 -11.38
N GLN A 143 -6.12 -6.30 -10.39
CA GLN A 143 -6.46 -7.73 -10.42
C GLN A 143 -5.22 -8.64 -10.61
N ARG A 144 -4.04 -8.16 -10.19
CA ARG A 144 -2.79 -8.92 -10.30
C ARG A 144 -2.57 -9.74 -9.04
N CYS A 145 -2.27 -11.03 -9.22
CA CYS A 145 -1.86 -11.91 -8.14
C CYS A 145 -0.32 -11.81 -8.04
N THR A 146 0.16 -10.91 -7.19
CA THR A 146 1.60 -10.71 -7.00
C THR A 146 2.09 -11.52 -5.81
N ASP A 147 3.20 -12.22 -5.97
CA ASP A 147 3.89 -12.78 -4.82
C ASP A 147 4.39 -11.67 -3.89
N ALA A 148 4.25 -11.90 -2.58
CA ALA A 148 4.76 -11.00 -1.56
C ALA A 148 5.98 -11.61 -0.91
N TRP A 149 7.08 -10.85 -0.84
CA TRP A 149 8.35 -11.31 -0.33
C TRP A 149 8.87 -10.39 0.77
N LEU A 150 9.06 -10.93 1.96
CA LEU A 150 9.60 -10.22 3.11
C LEU A 150 10.91 -10.83 3.52
N ARG A 151 12.01 -10.08 3.38
CA ARG A 151 13.35 -10.51 3.82
C ARG A 151 13.72 -11.91 3.30
N ARG A 152 13.47 -12.14 2.00
CA ARG A 152 13.70 -13.42 1.28
C ARG A 152 12.76 -14.57 1.67
N GLN A 153 11.69 -14.29 2.41
CA GLN A 153 10.63 -15.27 2.68
C GLN A 153 9.40 -14.92 1.86
N ASN A 154 8.87 -15.88 1.11
CA ASN A 154 7.56 -15.73 0.47
C ASN A 154 6.49 -15.75 1.57
N VAL A 155 5.73 -14.68 1.66
CA VAL A 155 4.62 -14.51 2.62
C VAL A 155 3.28 -14.39 1.92
N THR A 156 3.20 -14.75 0.63
CA THR A 156 1.98 -14.61 -0.17
C THR A 156 0.78 -15.23 0.53
N SER A 157 0.90 -16.45 1.07
CA SER A 157 -0.21 -17.13 1.76
C SER A 157 -0.71 -16.38 3.01
N VAL A 158 0.20 -15.75 3.76
CA VAL A 158 -0.13 -14.93 4.93
C VAL A 158 -0.88 -13.67 4.47
N PHE A 159 -0.38 -13.01 3.44
CA PHE A 159 -1.02 -11.83 2.86
C PHE A 159 -2.38 -12.14 2.24
N GLU A 160 -2.53 -13.29 1.59
CA GLU A 160 -3.81 -13.80 1.08
C GLU A 160 -4.84 -13.93 2.20
N ALA A 161 -4.47 -14.55 3.33
CA ALA A 161 -5.36 -14.72 4.47
C ALA A 161 -5.86 -13.36 4.98
N HIS A 162 -4.94 -12.43 5.22
CA HIS A 162 -5.28 -11.07 5.65
C HIS A 162 -6.09 -10.28 4.63
N TYR A 163 -5.83 -10.45 3.34
CA TYR A 163 -6.61 -9.84 2.27
C TYR A 163 -8.05 -10.35 2.24
N ASN A 164 -8.26 -11.66 2.43
CA ASN A 164 -9.59 -12.26 2.43
C ASN A 164 -10.42 -11.85 3.66
N ASP A 165 -9.75 -11.50 4.76
CA ASP A 165 -10.37 -11.07 6.02
C ASP A 165 -10.58 -9.54 6.12
N LEU A 166 -10.28 -8.78 5.06
CA LEU A 166 -10.48 -7.32 5.06
C LEU A 166 -11.94 -6.93 5.23
N GLN A 167 -12.16 -5.88 6.02
CA GLN A 167 -13.49 -5.35 6.25
C GLN A 167 -14.07 -4.75 4.97
N LYS A 168 -15.38 -4.91 4.78
CA LYS A 168 -16.09 -4.39 3.59
C LYS A 168 -15.92 -2.87 3.46
N THR A 169 -15.88 -2.15 4.57
CA THR A 169 -15.67 -0.70 4.62
C THR A 169 -14.27 -0.31 4.15
N THR A 170 -13.23 -1.03 4.60
CA THR A 170 -11.85 -0.86 4.12
C THR A 170 -11.76 -1.10 2.62
N VAL A 171 -12.31 -2.21 2.12
CA VAL A 171 -12.31 -2.52 0.69
C VAL A 171 -13.06 -1.45 -0.11
N ALA A 172 -14.21 -0.97 0.38
CA ALA A 172 -14.98 0.10 -0.27
C ALA A 172 -14.17 1.40 -0.35
N LYS A 173 -13.49 1.79 0.74
CA LYS A 173 -12.59 2.95 0.76
C LYS A 173 -11.48 2.82 -0.28
N LEU A 174 -10.81 1.66 -0.38
CA LEU A 174 -9.74 1.47 -1.35
C LEU A 174 -10.26 1.46 -2.79
N ARG A 175 -11.44 0.87 -3.04
CA ARG A 175 -12.09 0.86 -4.36
C ARG A 175 -12.54 2.25 -4.81
N TYR A 176 -12.88 3.14 -3.87
CA TYR A 176 -13.27 4.51 -4.19
C TYR A 176 -12.28 5.20 -5.12
N TYR A 177 -10.97 4.96 -4.91
CA TYR A 177 -9.91 5.61 -5.66
C TYR A 177 -9.65 5.01 -7.05
N MET A 178 -10.18 3.81 -7.35
CA MET A 178 -10.00 3.15 -8.65
C MET A 178 -10.52 4.00 -9.82
N ARG A 179 -11.54 4.83 -9.58
CA ARG A 179 -12.11 5.72 -10.60
C ARG A 179 -11.13 6.80 -11.10
N TYR A 180 -10.07 7.07 -10.34
CA TYR A 180 -9.07 8.08 -10.68
C TYR A 180 -7.86 7.50 -11.40
N ILE A 181 -7.79 6.18 -11.58
CA ILE A 181 -6.64 5.51 -12.21
C ILE A 181 -6.68 5.75 -13.72
N PRO A 182 -5.70 6.49 -14.28
CA PRO A 182 -5.60 6.67 -15.72
C PRO A 182 -5.23 5.34 -16.41
N ALA A 183 -5.66 5.14 -17.65
CA ALA A 183 -5.41 3.89 -18.40
C ALA A 183 -3.92 3.54 -18.55
N GLY A 184 -3.02 4.53 -18.50
CA GLY A 184 -1.58 4.32 -18.58
C GLY A 184 -0.92 3.84 -17.29
N VAL A 185 -1.62 3.87 -16.15
CA VAL A 185 -1.09 3.44 -14.85
C VAL A 185 -1.32 1.94 -14.69
N THR A 186 -0.24 1.17 -14.59
CA THR A 186 -0.28 -0.30 -14.61
C THR A 186 0.23 -0.95 -13.31
N ASP A 187 0.76 -0.14 -12.39
CA ASP A 187 1.31 -0.61 -11.13
C ASP A 187 1.28 0.47 -10.03
N ILE A 188 1.53 0.05 -8.79
CA ILE A 188 1.68 0.89 -7.62
C ILE A 188 3.15 1.27 -7.43
N HIS A 189 3.43 2.57 -7.39
CA HIS A 189 4.75 3.14 -7.14
C HIS A 189 4.87 3.65 -5.71
N LEU A 190 4.89 2.74 -4.74
CA LEU A 190 5.02 3.04 -3.31
C LEU A 190 6.31 2.45 -2.74
N TYR A 191 7.19 3.31 -2.23
CA TYR A 191 8.51 2.93 -1.74
C TYR A 191 8.81 3.51 -0.37
N GLY A 192 9.54 2.75 0.44
CA GLY A 192 10.04 3.21 1.73
C GLY A 192 11.42 3.83 1.62
N VAL A 193 11.63 4.96 2.30
CA VAL A 193 12.93 5.60 2.49
C VAL A 193 13.26 5.57 3.98
N CYS A 194 14.39 4.97 4.34
CA CYS A 194 14.83 4.89 5.72
C CYS A 194 16.29 5.29 5.89
N LYS A 195 16.57 5.85 7.06
CA LYS A 195 17.89 6.09 7.60
C LYS A 195 17.90 5.56 9.03
N ALA A 196 19.06 5.13 9.53
CA ALA A 196 19.19 4.80 10.94
C ALA A 196 19.08 6.08 11.79
N THR A 197 18.32 6.03 12.87
CA THR A 197 18.21 7.09 13.88
C THR A 197 18.92 6.71 15.18
N VAL A 198 19.36 7.73 15.93
CA VAL A 198 19.78 7.62 17.33
C VAL A 198 18.83 8.33 18.30
N HIS A 199 17.74 8.92 17.79
CA HIS A 199 16.80 9.79 18.52
C HIS A 199 15.46 9.10 18.82
N ASP A 200 15.42 7.76 18.82
CA ASP A 200 14.23 6.96 19.14
C ASP A 200 14.34 6.29 20.53
N PRO A 201 13.51 6.65 21.54
CA PRO A 201 12.44 7.65 21.58
C PRO A 201 12.87 8.91 22.37
N ASP A 202 13.23 9.98 21.67
CA ASP A 202 13.53 11.29 22.27
C ASP A 202 12.48 12.33 21.88
N PRO A 203 11.36 12.46 22.63
CA PRO A 203 10.35 13.46 22.34
C PRO A 203 10.86 14.91 22.42
N GLY A 204 11.97 15.14 23.14
CA GLY A 204 12.57 16.47 23.29
C GLY A 204 13.29 16.93 22.03
N TYR A 205 13.76 16.01 21.19
CA TYR A 205 14.39 16.33 19.91
C TYR A 205 13.44 17.03 18.92
N TYR A 206 12.14 16.78 19.05
CA TYR A 206 11.11 17.25 18.10
C TYR A 206 10.31 18.46 18.60
N ARG A 207 10.71 19.08 19.72
CA ARG A 207 10.04 20.24 20.34
C ARG A 207 10.78 21.53 20.10
#